data_AF-D2XNM6-F1
#
_entry.id   AF-D2XNM6-F1
#
_cell.length_a   1.000
_cell.length_b   1.000
_cell.length_c   1.000
_cell.angle_alpha   90.00
_cell.angle_beta   90.00
_cell.angle_gamma   90.00
#
_symmetry.space_group_name_H-M   'P 1'
#
loop_
_entity.id
_entity.type
_entity.pdbx_description
1 polymer ?
#
loop_
_entity_poly.entity_id
_entity_poly.type
_entity_poly.pdbx_seq_one_letter_code
_entity_poly.pdbx_strand_id
1 'polypeptide(L)'
;TDKGETLLSPLVMCGPHGLKFLHPVELRLPHCASMTPDGWSFALKSSDTPAGQPAQWQNLTLAGSDESQCHVGTNSVSVLVDHF
;
A
#
# COMPACT_ATOMS: atom_id res chain seq x y z
N THR A 1 -3.48 7.06 21.51
CA THR A 1 -2.35 7.96 21.18
C THR A 1 -2.03 7.76 19.73
N ASP A 2 -2.28 8.78 18.92
CA ASP A 2 -1.94 8.79 17.50
C ASP A 2 -0.41 8.56 17.38
N LYS A 3 0.01 7.52 16.66
CA LYS A 3 1.41 7.06 16.64
C LYS A 3 2.34 7.96 15.82
N GLY A 4 1.91 9.17 15.49
CA GLY A 4 2.65 10.06 14.57
C GLY A 4 2.65 9.51 13.14
N GLU A 5 1.65 8.71 12.78
CA GLU A 5 1.46 8.19 11.43
C GLU A 5 0.40 9.04 10.72
N THR A 6 0.56 9.28 9.43
CA THR A 6 -0.44 9.97 8.62
C THR A 6 -0.76 9.16 7.36
N LEU A 7 -2.01 9.25 6.90
CA LEU A 7 -2.42 8.65 5.63
C LEU A 7 -1.97 9.54 4.48
N LEU A 8 -1.15 8.99 3.58
CA LEU A 8 -0.61 9.72 2.43
C LEU A 8 -1.36 9.43 1.12
N SER A 9 -2.05 8.29 1.04
CA SER A 9 -2.85 7.85 -0.10
C SER A 9 -4.30 7.65 0.33
N PRO A 10 -5.27 7.73 -0.59
CA PRO A 10 -6.64 7.33 -0.29
C PRO A 10 -6.67 5.86 0.13
N LEU A 11 -7.63 5.52 1.00
CA LEU A 11 -7.97 4.13 1.26
C LEU A 11 -8.68 3.58 0.03
N VAL A 12 -8.17 2.49 -0.52
CA VAL A 12 -8.72 1.84 -1.70
C VAL A 12 -9.16 0.44 -1.33
N MET A 13 -10.36 0.07 -1.78
CA MET A 13 -10.83 -1.31 -1.78
C MET A 13 -10.84 -1.81 -3.21
N CYS A 14 -10.02 -2.82 -3.50
CA CYS A 14 -10.05 -3.51 -4.78
C CYS A 14 -10.98 -4.71 -4.67
N GLY A 15 -11.65 -5.10 -5.76
CA GLY A 15 -12.55 -6.24 -5.72
C GLY A 15 -12.80 -6.85 -7.10
N PRO A 16 -13.39 -8.05 -7.16
CA PRO A 16 -13.85 -8.89 -6.03
C PRO A 16 -12.71 -9.50 -5.21
N HIS A 17 -12.90 -9.63 -3.89
CA HIS A 17 -11.88 -10.20 -2.99
C HIS A 17 -11.61 -11.67 -3.34
N GLY A 18 -10.34 -12.07 -3.29
CA GLY A 18 -9.88 -13.42 -3.65
C GLY A 18 -9.70 -13.64 -5.15
N LEU A 19 -9.86 -12.59 -5.98
CA LEU A 19 -9.53 -12.66 -7.40
C LEU A 19 -8.02 -12.78 -7.55
N LYS A 20 -7.56 -13.91 -8.10
CA LYS A 20 -6.13 -14.12 -8.42
C LYS A 20 -5.85 -13.84 -9.88
N PHE A 21 -4.78 -13.12 -10.14
CA PHE A 21 -4.29 -12.84 -11.48
C PHE A 21 -3.33 -13.94 -11.94
N LEU A 22 -3.31 -14.21 -13.25
CA LEU A 22 -2.35 -15.14 -13.85
C LEU A 22 -0.93 -14.54 -13.91
N HIS A 23 -0.84 -13.21 -13.93
CA HIS A 23 0.40 -12.45 -13.88
C HIS A 23 0.20 -11.30 -12.87
N PRO A 24 1.23 -10.91 -12.10
CA PRO A 24 1.12 -9.78 -11.18
C PRO A 24 0.66 -8.51 -11.91
N VAL A 25 -0.28 -7.78 -11.32
CA VAL A 25 -0.78 -6.51 -11.86
C VAL A 25 -0.19 -5.34 -11.07
N GLU A 26 0.14 -4.25 -11.77
CA GLU A 26 0.57 -3.02 -11.11
C GLU A 26 -0.64 -2.27 -10.56
N LEU A 27 -0.69 -2.14 -9.23
CA LEU A 27 -1.58 -1.23 -8.52
C LEU A 27 -0.80 0.05 -8.20
N ARG A 28 -1.20 1.15 -8.84
CA ARG A 28 -0.60 2.47 -8.63
C ARG A 28 -1.55 3.39 -7.87
N LEU A 29 -1.13 3.82 -6.69
CA LEU A 29 -1.90 4.70 -5.81
C LEU A 29 -1.26 6.11 -5.79
N PRO A 30 -2.04 7.17 -6.05
CA PRO A 30 -1.55 8.53 -5.85
C PRO A 30 -1.33 8.80 -4.37
N HIS A 31 -0.28 9.55 -4.03
CA HIS A 31 -0.01 9.95 -2.66
C HIS A 31 0.65 11.33 -2.58
N CYS A 32 0.67 11.93 -1.39
CA CYS A 32 1.24 13.27 -1.15
C CYS A 32 2.54 13.23 -0.31
N ALA A 33 3.58 12.51 -0.75
CA ALA A 33 4.85 12.40 0.00
C ALA A 33 5.69 13.67 -0.07
N SER A 34 5.53 14.49 -1.12
CA SER A 34 6.26 15.76 -1.23
C SER A 34 5.96 16.75 -0.09
N MET A 35 4.95 16.47 0.72
CA MET A 35 4.55 17.27 1.88
C MET A 35 5.02 16.68 3.22
N THR A 36 5.76 15.56 3.23
CA THR A 36 6.22 14.94 4.48
C THR A 36 7.51 15.60 4.98
N PRO A 37 7.61 15.94 6.27
CA PRO A 37 8.83 16.45 6.88
C PRO A 37 10.03 15.51 6.73
N ASP A 38 11.24 16.05 6.80
CA ASP A 38 12.47 15.27 6.85
C ASP A 38 12.44 14.26 8.01
N GLY A 39 12.84 13.01 7.74
CA GLY A 39 12.91 11.94 8.75
C GLY A 39 11.71 10.98 8.81
N TRP A 40 10.72 11.12 7.93
CA TRP A 40 9.60 10.19 7.83
C TRP A 40 9.95 8.95 6.99
N SER A 41 9.44 7.79 7.41
CA SER A 41 9.49 6.55 6.63
C SER A 41 8.14 6.24 6.00
N PHE A 42 8.14 5.75 4.76
CA PHE A 42 6.93 5.30 4.09
C PHE A 42 6.63 3.85 4.43
N ALA A 43 5.34 3.54 4.61
CA ALA A 43 4.85 2.18 4.77
C ALA A 43 3.59 2.01 3.94
N LEU A 44 3.53 0.95 3.14
CA LEU A 44 2.31 0.55 2.45
C LEU A 44 1.58 -0.44 3.37
N LYS A 45 0.31 -0.18 3.66
CA LYS A 45 -0.54 -1.03 4.50
C LYS A 45 -1.66 -1.64 3.67
N SER A 46 -1.86 -2.95 3.79
CA SER A 46 -2.98 -3.67 3.17
C SER A 46 -3.82 -4.38 4.24
N SER A 47 -5.03 -4.81 3.88
CA SER A 47 -5.93 -5.56 4.76
C SER A 47 -6.82 -6.47 3.92
N ASP A 48 -6.69 -7.78 4.09
CA ASP A 48 -7.50 -8.79 3.37
C ASP A 48 -8.74 -9.22 4.17
N THR A 49 -9.12 -8.42 5.16
CA THR A 49 -10.27 -8.68 6.02
C THR A 49 -11.56 -8.73 5.21
N PRO A 50 -12.39 -9.77 5.40
CA PRO A 50 -13.69 -9.87 4.76
C PRO A 50 -14.60 -8.68 5.05
N ALA A 51 -15.49 -8.36 4.11
CA ALA A 51 -16.50 -7.32 4.28
C ALA A 51 -17.34 -7.57 5.56
N GLY A 52 -17.53 -6.52 6.36
CA GLY A 52 -18.26 -6.58 7.62
C GLY A 52 -17.40 -6.85 8.87
N GLN A 53 -16.09 -7.03 8.72
CA GLN A 53 -15.13 -7.11 9.83
C GLN A 53 -14.22 -5.87 9.87
N PRO A 54 -13.71 -5.48 11.05
CA PRO A 54 -12.78 -4.36 11.16
C PRO A 54 -11.45 -4.67 10.46
N ALA A 55 -11.00 -3.74 9.61
CA ALA A 55 -9.77 -3.88 8.84
C ALA A 55 -8.56 -4.18 9.75
N GLN A 56 -7.83 -5.25 9.41
CA GLN A 56 -6.60 -5.65 10.08
C GLN A 56 -5.44 -5.22 9.18
N TRP A 57 -4.92 -4.02 9.46
CA TRP A 57 -3.84 -3.44 8.67
C TRP A 57 -2.51 -4.13 8.94
N GLN A 58 -1.89 -4.63 7.87
CA GLN A 58 -0.55 -5.20 7.87
C GLN A 58 0.36 -4.36 6.99
N ASN A 59 1.60 -4.13 7.44
CA ASN A 59 2.61 -3.49 6.61
C ASN A 59 3.05 -4.47 5.52
N LEU A 60 2.85 -4.10 4.27
CA LEU A 60 3.51 -4.75 3.16
C LEU A 60 5.00 -4.44 3.27
N THR A 61 5.83 -5.48 3.24
CA THR A 61 7.27 -5.33 3.39
C THR A 61 7.80 -4.61 2.16
N LEU A 62 8.02 -3.31 2.30
CA LEU A 62 8.81 -2.50 1.36
C LEU A 62 10.26 -2.91 1.54
N ALA A 63 10.62 -4.12 1.10
CA ALA A 63 11.98 -4.61 1.22
C ALA A 63 12.85 -3.74 0.32
N GLY A 64 13.52 -2.74 0.89
CA GLY A 64 14.56 -2.03 0.20
C GLY A 64 15.67 -3.01 -0.18
N SER A 65 16.09 -2.95 -1.45
CA SER A 65 17.24 -3.63 -2.06
C SER A 65 16.94 -4.98 -2.71
N ASP A 66 17.05 -4.97 -4.05
CA ASP A 66 16.98 -6.07 -5.03
C ASP A 66 15.63 -6.81 -5.12
N GLU A 67 14.84 -6.50 -6.17
CA GLU A 67 13.57 -7.14 -6.56
C GLU A 67 12.31 -6.80 -5.74
N SER A 68 12.28 -5.61 -5.12
CA SER A 68 11.11 -5.09 -4.40
C SER A 68 9.89 -4.96 -5.32
N GLN A 69 8.79 -5.66 -5.04
CA GLN A 69 7.49 -5.50 -5.72
C GLN A 69 6.84 -4.12 -5.55
N CYS A 70 7.50 -3.15 -4.90
CA CYS A 70 6.96 -1.83 -4.63
C CYS A 70 7.96 -0.71 -4.97
N HIS A 71 7.46 0.30 -5.68
CA HIS A 71 8.18 1.50 -6.06
C HIS A 71 7.47 2.74 -5.48
N VAL A 72 8.18 3.52 -4.66
CA VAL A 72 7.66 4.79 -4.13
C VAL A 72 8.25 5.93 -4.96
N GLY A 73 7.41 6.57 -5.77
CA GLY A 73 7.76 7.80 -6.49
C GLY A 73 7.44 9.04 -5.68
N THR A 74 7.59 10.23 -6.28
CA THR A 74 7.37 11.52 -5.60
C THR A 74 5.90 11.79 -5.24
N ASN A 75 4.97 11.20 -6.00
CA ASN A 75 3.54 11.49 -5.97
C ASN A 75 2.65 10.26 -6.24
N SER A 76 3.26 9.09 -6.41
CA SER A 76 2.56 7.82 -6.51
C SER A 76 3.38 6.67 -5.94
N VAL A 77 2.73 5.68 -5.38
CA VAL A 77 3.33 4.39 -5.02
C VAL A 77 2.77 3.34 -5.97
N SER A 78 3.64 2.52 -6.57
CA SER A 78 3.25 1.36 -7.36
C SER A 78 3.59 0.09 -6.59
N VAL A 79 2.72 -0.89 -6.64
CA VAL A 79 2.95 -2.24 -6.10
C VAL A 79 2.45 -3.30 -7.08
N LEU A 80 3.22 -4.36 -7.25
CA LEU A 80 2.77 -5.55 -7.98
C LEU A 80 1.98 -6.44 -7.03
N VAL A 81 0.72 -6.72 -7.37
CA VAL A 81 -0.17 -7.60 -6.61
C VAL A 81 -0.59 -8.78 -7.47
N ASP A 82 -0.69 -9.97 -6.86
CA ASP A 82 -1.21 -11.16 -7.53
C ASP A 82 -2.70 -11.40 -7.26
N HIS A 83 -3.31 -10.61 -6.37
CA HIS A 83 -4.73 -10.67 -6.06
C HIS A 83 -5.30 -9.33 -5.60
N PHE A 84 -6.64 -9.28 -5.56
CA PHE A 84 -7.43 -8.27 -4.86
C PHE A 84 -8.19 -8.88 -3.69
#